data_AF-A0A7K2NXV5-F1
#
_entry.id   AF-A0A7K2NXV5-F1
#
_cell.length_a   1.000
_cell.length_b   1.000
_cell.length_c   1.000
_cell.angle_alpha   90.00
_cell.angle_beta   90.00
_cell.angle_gamma   90.00
#
_symmetry.space_group_name_H-M   'P 1'
#
loop_
_entity.id
_entity.type
_entity.pdbx_description
1 polymer ?
#
loop_
_entity_poly.entity_id
_entity_poly.type
_entity_poly.pdbx_seq_one_letter_code
_entity_poly.pdbx_strand_id
1 'polypeptide(L)' 'MTDTVSGPLPPTSLEEPVERIGVIGCGLMGSGIAEVSALAGCQVTVVA' A
#
# COMPACT_ATOMS: atom_id res chain seq x y z
N MET A 1 -11.24 -21.72 -15.28
CA MET A 1 -10.47 -20.47 -15.09
C MET A 1 -10.01 -20.45 -13.65
N THR A 2 -8.94 -21.18 -13.39
CA THR A 2 -8.30 -21.24 -12.07
C THR A 2 -6.88 -20.78 -12.31
N ASP A 3 -6.64 -19.48 -12.17
CA ASP A 3 -5.29 -18.93 -12.20
C ASP A 3 -4.66 -19.14 -10.83
N THR A 4 -4.20 -20.37 -10.59
CA THR A 4 -3.34 -20.70 -9.47
C THR A 4 -1.97 -20.08 -9.71
N VAL A 5 -1.78 -18.85 -9.26
CA VAL A 5 -0.42 -18.32 -9.04
C VAL A 5 0.17 -19.10 -7.86
N SER A 6 0.78 -20.24 -8.17
CA SER A 6 1.63 -20.99 -7.25
C SER A 6 3.05 -20.94 -7.79
N GLY A 7 3.65 -19.75 -7.69
CA GLY A 7 5.11 -19.59 -7.78
C GLY A 7 5.74 -19.88 -6.41
N PRO A 8 7.06 -20.14 -6.33
CA PRO A 8 7.72 -20.39 -5.06
C PRO A 8 7.47 -19.24 -4.09
N LEU A 9 7.03 -19.54 -2.86
CA LEU A 9 6.82 -18.51 -1.83
C LEU A 9 8.17 -17.79 -1.65
N PRO A 10 8.23 -16.45 -1.80
CA PRO A 10 9.46 -15.72 -1.52
C PRO A 10 9.91 -16.02 -0.09
N PRO A 11 11.22 -15.92 0.22
CA PRO A 11 11.69 -16.10 1.58
C PRO A 11 10.82 -15.21 2.48
N THR A 12 10.33 -15.77 3.59
CA THR A 12 9.68 -15.01 4.66
C THR A 12 10.75 -14.08 5.27
N SER A 13 11.13 -13.04 4.53
CA SER A 13 11.61 -11.81 5.10
C SER A 13 10.57 -11.44 6.13
N LEU A 14 11.01 -11.19 7.36
CA LEU A 14 10.17 -10.56 8.37
C LEU A 14 9.66 -9.29 7.69
N GLU A 15 8.42 -9.32 7.18
CA GLU A 15 7.87 -8.23 6.39
C GLU A 15 7.64 -7.09 7.37
N GLU A 16 8.64 -6.24 7.50
CA GLU A 16 8.54 -5.06 8.34
C GLU A 16 7.32 -4.28 7.84
N PRO A 17 6.38 -3.96 8.74
CA PRO A 17 5.14 -3.31 8.34
C PRO A 17 5.46 -1.99 7.64
N VAL A 18 4.70 -1.67 6.59
CA VAL A 18 4.88 -0.42 5.86
C VAL A 18 4.42 0.74 6.74
N GLU A 19 5.37 1.54 7.22
CA GLU A 19 5.08 2.67 8.12
C GLU A 19 4.81 3.98 7.37
N ARG A 20 5.35 4.15 6.15
CA ARG A 20 5.30 5.42 5.40
C ARG A 20 4.81 5.24 3.98
N ILE A 21 3.87 6.08 3.56
CA ILE A 21 3.21 6.00 2.25
C ILE A 21 3.24 7.37 1.57
N GLY A 22 3.75 7.40 0.34
CA GLY A 22 3.68 8.57 -0.53
C GLY A 22 2.53 8.44 -1.53
N VAL A 23 1.65 9.42 -1.60
CA VAL A 23 0.56 9.47 -2.59
C VAL A 23 0.81 10.62 -3.55
N ILE A 24 0.92 10.31 -4.85
CA ILE A 24 1.13 11.29 -5.90
C ILE A 24 -0.21 11.60 -6.57
N GLY A 25 -0.64 12.86 -6.47
CA GLY A 25 -1.93 13.35 -6.93
C GLY A 25 -3.03 13.24 -5.87
N CYS A 26 -3.87 14.27 -5.77
CA CYS A 26 -4.95 14.39 -4.77
C CYS A 26 -6.36 14.34 -5.40
N GLY A 27 -6.52 13.65 -6.53
CA GLY A 27 -7.85 13.37 -7.11
C GLY A 27 -8.68 12.42 -6.24
N LEU A 28 -9.87 12.02 -6.70
CA LEU A 28 -10.76 11.13 -5.92
C LEU A 28 -10.06 9.85 -5.45
N MET A 29 -9.34 9.18 -6.36
CA MET A 29 -8.61 7.95 -6.04
C MET A 29 -7.44 8.22 -5.08
N GLY A 30 -6.65 9.27 -5.33
CA GLY A 30 -5.47 9.61 -4.52
C GLY A 30 -5.87 10.01 -3.09
N SER A 31 -6.90 10.84 -2.94
CA SER A 31 -7.43 11.23 -1.63
C SER A 31 -7.99 10.04 -0.86
N GLY A 32 -8.73 9.14 -1.53
CA GLY A 32 -9.23 7.91 -0.91
C GLY A 32 -8.11 6.99 -0.44
N ILE A 33 -7.03 6.84 -1.23
CA ILE A 33 -5.84 6.07 -0.84
C ILE A 33 -5.16 6.71 0.38
N ALA A 34 -4.95 8.03 0.36
CA ALA A 34 -4.34 8.74 1.47
C ALA A 34 -5.15 8.60 2.77
N GLU A 35 -6.48 8.65 2.67
CA GLU A 35 -7.40 8.49 3.80
C GLU A 35 -7.31 7.09 4.43
N VAL A 36 -7.48 6.03 3.63
CA VAL A 36 -7.44 4.66 4.18
C VAL A 36 -6.06 4.31 4.74
N SER A 37 -4.98 4.78 4.11
CA SER A 37 -3.62 4.60 4.60
C SER A 37 -3.37 5.31 5.93
N ALA A 38 -3.86 6.54 6.09
CA ALA A 38 -3.73 7.28 7.35
C ALA A 38 -4.56 6.64 8.47
N LEU A 39 -5.78 6.17 8.14
CA LEU A 39 -6.64 5.45 9.09
C LEU A 39 -6.04 4.10 9.53
N ALA A 40 -5.26 3.45 8.66
CA ALA A 40 -4.49 2.26 9.00
C ALA A 40 -3.27 2.54 9.89
N GLY A 41 -2.99 3.81 10.22
CA GLY A 41 -1.89 4.22 11.08
C GLY A 41 -0.57 4.46 10.36
N CYS A 42 -0.55 4.43 9.02
CA CYS A 42 0.64 4.77 8.25
C CYS A 42 0.85 6.30 8.23
N GLN A 43 2.10 6.74 8.21
CA GLN A 43 2.46 8.13 7.99
C GLN A 43 2.39 8.43 6.48
N VAL A 44 1.39 9.23 6.09
CA VAL A 44 1.11 9.54 4.68
C VAL A 44 1.66 10.92 4.30
N THR A 45 2.32 11.02 3.15
CA THR A 45 2.68 12.29 2.50
C THR A 45 2.02 12.37 1.14
N VAL A 46 1.24 13.42 0.90
CA VAL A 46 0.62 13.68 -0.41
C VAL A 46 1.44 14.71 -1.16
N VAL A 47 1.77 14.41 -2.42
CA VAL A 47 2.43 15.34 -3.34
C VAL A 47 1.46 15.67 -4.47
N ALA A 48 1.15 16.96 -4.64
CA ALA A 48 0.22 17.47 -5.65
C ALA A 48 0.94 17.85 -6.95
#